data_AF-A0A2R4FG90-F1
#
_entry.id   AF-A0A2R4FG90-F1
#
_cell.length_a   1.000
_cell.length_b   1.000
_cell.length_c   1.000
_cell.angle_alpha   90.00
_cell.angle_beta   90.00
_cell.angle_gamma   90.00
#
_symmetry.space_group_name_H-M   'P 1'
#
loop_
_entity.id
_entity.type
_entity.pdbx_description
1 polymer ?
#
loop_
_entity_poly.entity_id
_entity_poly.type
_entity_poly.pdbx_seq_one_letter_code
_entity_poly.pdbx_strand_id
1 'polypeptide(L)'
;MTELDDEDARYLRARLATVTPPAGRLSADGLLAAGRRAGRRRRTTATALGALLPAAALVLVAGGFLPWDDDTAPLPGPAGTPTPSVSPATAACTLERLPLPSGATSGAVLAGSPNGRHLVGSFQRPGIANLPAWWVDGRLRQIPVEADAMARDVNDSGTVVGDGPGPDGKSAPWAYVDGKLVWLPLPPGFTSGTAHGINARGDVVGSLGGKPDRAVVWRDTSTSPRADLLSAPEAGAYAIGISDSGVVIGGLFDAGRSGSATPYRWDADGQGAALPLPAGVDRGSVRGIRGNWAHGTAAKSNGVPALGTGPPMPVLWDLEKGTATIVDGGMVIPGAGNARGQLLLLHRDGIVLLRDPDGTQRKLPGEEGWRYGASALDDSGDRIAGSGGARPVHWNCRD
;
A
#
# COMPACT_ATOMS: atom_id res chain seq x y z
N MET A 1 4.89 40.89 31.29
CA MET A 1 4.22 39.64 31.72
C MET A 1 3.54 39.97 33.02
N THR A 2 2.23 39.86 33.04
CA THR A 2 1.32 40.60 33.92
C THR A 2 0.56 39.66 34.85
N GLU A 3 0.13 40.16 36.01
CA GLU A 3 -0.55 39.38 37.07
C GLU A 3 -1.78 38.57 36.61
N LEU A 4 -2.37 38.87 35.44
CA LEU A 4 -3.45 38.06 34.85
C LEU A 4 -3.06 36.59 34.60
N ASP A 5 -1.82 36.30 34.18
CA ASP A 5 -1.40 34.93 33.85
C ASP A 5 -1.44 33.99 35.08
N ASP A 6 -1.25 34.54 36.28
CA ASP A 6 -1.22 33.79 37.55
C ASP A 6 -2.61 33.55 38.16
N GLU A 7 -3.65 34.25 37.67
CA GLU A 7 -5.04 34.04 38.13
C GLU A 7 -5.70 32.90 37.32
N ASP A 8 -5.53 32.89 35.99
CA ASP A 8 -5.99 31.81 35.11
C ASP A 8 -5.34 30.45 35.47
N ALA A 9 -4.04 30.45 35.79
CA ALA A 9 -3.32 29.27 36.23
C ALA A 9 -3.85 28.70 37.57
N ARG A 10 -4.35 29.57 38.46
CA ARG A 10 -5.00 29.16 39.72
C ARG A 10 -6.42 28.63 39.47
N TYR A 11 -7.19 29.27 38.59
CA TYR A 11 -8.53 28.83 38.21
C TYR A 11 -8.53 27.42 37.57
N LEU A 12 -7.60 27.15 36.66
CA LEU A 12 -7.41 25.83 36.03
C LEU A 12 -7.05 24.73 37.04
N ARG A 13 -6.15 25.01 38.00
CA ARG A 13 -5.77 24.05 39.05
C ARG A 13 -6.94 23.71 39.98
N ALA A 14 -7.78 24.69 40.33
CA ALA A 14 -8.97 24.47 41.15
C ALA A 14 -10.01 23.56 40.44
N ARG A 15 -10.19 23.73 39.11
CA ARG A 15 -11.06 22.87 38.29
C ARG A 15 -10.55 21.45 38.12
N LEU A 16 -9.24 21.25 37.97
CA LEU A 16 -8.65 19.91 37.80
C LEU A 16 -8.68 19.06 39.08
N ALA A 17 -8.73 19.69 40.26
CA ALA A 17 -8.84 18.99 41.54
C ALA A 17 -10.23 18.35 41.80
N THR A 18 -11.26 18.68 41.00
CA THR A 18 -12.63 18.16 41.19
C THR A 18 -13.01 16.99 40.27
N VAL A 19 -12.09 16.54 39.40
CA VAL A 19 -12.36 15.44 38.46
C VAL A 19 -11.68 14.16 38.94
N THR A 20 -12.44 13.29 39.62
CA THR A 20 -11.96 11.94 39.97
C THR A 20 -11.74 11.15 38.67
N PRO A 21 -10.50 10.71 38.34
CA PRO A 21 -10.25 9.94 37.13
C PRO A 21 -10.91 8.56 37.24
N PRO A 22 -11.47 8.01 36.16
CA PRO A 22 -12.06 6.67 36.18
C PRO A 22 -11.00 5.61 36.47
N ALA A 23 -11.36 4.60 37.27
CA ALA A 23 -10.43 3.56 37.70
C ALA A 23 -9.86 2.77 36.51
N GLY A 24 -8.59 3.05 36.17
CA GLY A 24 -7.89 2.41 35.06
C GLY A 24 -7.69 0.91 35.31
N ARG A 25 -8.09 0.07 34.34
CA ARG A 25 -7.93 -1.40 34.38
C ARG A 25 -6.50 -1.88 34.09
N LEU A 26 -5.49 -1.17 34.59
CA LEU A 26 -4.08 -1.49 34.41
C LEU A 26 -3.36 -1.41 35.77
N SER A 27 -3.20 -2.56 36.42
CA SER A 27 -2.34 -2.67 37.60
C SER A 27 -0.86 -2.78 37.20
N ALA A 28 0.04 -2.30 38.06
CA ALA A 28 1.49 -2.44 37.87
C ALA A 28 1.90 -3.91 37.71
N ASP A 29 1.22 -4.83 38.41
CA ASP A 29 1.44 -6.28 38.30
C ASP A 29 1.11 -6.83 36.90
N GLY A 30 0.08 -6.28 36.25
CA GLY A 30 -0.27 -6.63 34.87
C GLY A 30 0.84 -6.26 33.88
N LEU A 31 1.44 -5.07 34.05
CA LEU A 31 2.57 -4.60 33.24
C LEU A 31 3.84 -5.44 33.52
N LEU A 32 4.12 -5.78 34.77
CA LEU A 32 5.24 -6.67 35.14
C LEU A 32 5.05 -8.10 34.59
N ALA A 33 3.83 -8.63 34.58
CA ALA A 33 3.50 -9.93 34.00
C ALA A 33 3.58 -9.95 32.47
N ALA A 34 3.34 -8.83 31.79
CA ALA A 34 3.57 -8.66 30.36
C ALA A 34 5.07 -8.58 30.05
N GLY A 35 5.83 -7.75 30.79
CA GLY A 35 7.28 -7.61 30.64
C GLY A 35 8.04 -8.91 30.84
N ARG A 36 7.68 -9.71 31.87
CA ARG A 36 8.29 -11.03 32.11
C ARG A 36 8.00 -12.05 31.00
N ARG A 37 6.84 -11.96 30.33
CA ARG A 37 6.51 -12.80 29.15
C ARG A 37 7.32 -12.40 27.91
N ALA A 38 7.49 -11.11 27.66
CA ALA A 38 8.37 -10.62 26.59
C ALA A 38 9.84 -11.00 26.83
N GLY A 39 10.33 -10.89 28.06
CA GLY A 39 11.70 -11.26 28.44
C GLY A 39 12.04 -12.74 28.27
N ARG A 40 11.09 -13.66 28.51
CA ARG A 40 11.29 -15.10 28.26
C ARG A 40 11.40 -15.44 26.77
N ARG A 41 10.60 -14.82 25.90
CA ARG A 41 10.65 -15.05 24.44
C ARG A 41 11.97 -14.60 23.79
N ARG A 42 12.70 -13.64 24.38
CA ARG A 42 14.01 -13.18 23.91
C ARG A 42 15.21 -14.02 24.38
N ARG A 43 15.01 -15.03 25.26
CA ARG A 43 16.10 -15.86 25.81
C ARG A 43 16.20 -17.26 25.22
N THR A 44 15.33 -17.63 24.27
CA THR A 44 15.30 -18.97 23.65
C THR A 44 16.02 -19.07 22.30
N THR A 45 16.71 -18.01 21.85
CA THR A 45 17.42 -17.96 20.55
C THR A 45 18.95 -17.88 20.68
N ALA A 46 19.52 -18.22 21.85
CA ALA A 46 20.96 -18.05 22.09
C ALA A 46 21.60 -19.15 22.96
N THR A 47 21.57 -20.42 22.51
CA THR A 47 22.53 -21.47 22.93
C THR A 47 22.55 -22.63 21.93
N ALA A 48 23.61 -22.74 21.11
CA ALA A 48 24.19 -24.01 20.62
C ALA A 48 25.40 -23.73 19.71
N LEU A 49 26.61 -23.82 20.26
CA LEU A 49 27.87 -23.88 19.49
C LEU A 49 28.80 -24.90 20.16
N GLY A 50 29.39 -25.80 19.36
CA GLY A 50 30.63 -26.51 19.71
C GLY A 50 30.60 -28.05 19.71
N ALA A 51 31.25 -28.67 18.71
CA ALA A 51 32.24 -29.76 18.85
C ALA A 51 32.93 -30.11 17.50
N LEU A 52 34.13 -30.72 17.55
CA LEU A 52 35.16 -30.83 16.48
C LEU A 52 35.82 -32.24 16.45
N LEU A 53 36.60 -32.72 15.44
CA LEU A 53 37.09 -32.07 14.20
C LEU A 53 36.99 -32.93 12.88
N PRO A 54 37.83 -33.96 12.52
CA PRO A 54 38.06 -34.22 11.07
C PRO A 54 38.24 -35.69 10.56
N ALA A 55 38.11 -35.92 9.24
CA ALA A 55 38.82 -36.97 8.48
C ALA A 55 38.80 -36.66 6.96
N ALA A 56 39.78 -37.17 6.19
CA ALA A 56 40.02 -36.80 4.79
C ALA A 56 40.17 -38.02 3.85
N ALA A 57 39.98 -37.82 2.53
CA ALA A 57 40.69 -38.56 1.45
C ALA A 57 40.49 -37.90 0.07
N LEU A 58 41.53 -37.87 -0.77
CA LEU A 58 41.45 -37.56 -2.21
C LEU A 58 41.20 -38.83 -3.03
N VAL A 59 40.54 -38.70 -4.20
CA VAL A 59 40.99 -39.35 -5.46
C VAL A 59 40.77 -38.35 -6.62
N LEU A 60 41.70 -38.33 -7.57
CA LEU A 60 41.71 -37.51 -8.80
C LEU A 60 41.65 -38.40 -10.06
N VAL A 61 41.53 -37.74 -11.22
CA VAL A 61 42.01 -38.14 -12.57
C VAL A 61 41.00 -38.76 -13.55
N ALA A 62 40.85 -38.05 -14.69
CA ALA A 62 40.56 -38.43 -16.10
C ALA A 62 39.54 -39.55 -16.44
N GLY A 63 38.85 -39.53 -17.59
CA GLY A 63 38.95 -38.69 -18.78
C GLY A 63 39.10 -39.54 -20.06
N GLY A 64 38.22 -39.37 -21.04
CA GLY A 64 38.22 -40.12 -22.31
C GLY A 64 36.93 -39.91 -23.11
N PHE A 65 37.05 -39.78 -24.44
CA PHE A 65 35.96 -39.46 -25.37
C PHE A 65 35.58 -40.66 -26.28
N LEU A 66 34.26 -40.94 -26.42
CA LEU A 66 33.53 -41.41 -27.63
C LEU A 66 33.95 -42.76 -28.30
N PRO A 67 33.16 -43.37 -29.25
CA PRO A 67 31.88 -42.99 -29.85
C PRO A 67 30.75 -44.09 -29.84
N TRP A 68 29.72 -43.87 -30.68
CA TRP A 68 28.44 -44.58 -30.92
C TRP A 68 28.58 -45.96 -31.62
N ASP A 69 27.63 -46.89 -31.41
CA ASP A 69 26.85 -47.54 -32.50
C ASP A 69 25.63 -48.35 -31.95
N ASP A 70 24.69 -48.68 -32.85
CA ASP A 70 23.26 -48.94 -32.59
C ASP A 70 22.83 -50.40 -32.24
N ASP A 71 21.52 -50.51 -31.96
CA ASP A 71 20.66 -51.73 -31.95
C ASP A 71 20.79 -52.77 -30.82
N THR A 72 19.81 -52.76 -29.90
CA THR A 72 18.97 -53.94 -29.59
C THR A 72 17.76 -53.58 -28.71
N ALA A 73 16.60 -54.12 -29.06
CA ALA A 73 15.37 -54.05 -28.25
C ALA A 73 14.87 -55.48 -27.93
N PRO A 74 13.84 -55.65 -27.07
CA PRO A 74 13.71 -55.13 -25.71
C PRO A 74 13.48 -56.29 -24.69
N LEU A 75 13.60 -56.02 -23.39
CA LEU A 75 13.15 -56.94 -22.33
C LEU A 75 12.05 -56.31 -21.46
N PRO A 76 11.10 -57.10 -20.93
CA PRO A 76 9.89 -56.57 -20.29
C PRO A 76 10.19 -55.89 -18.95
N GLY A 77 9.64 -54.68 -18.78
CA GLY A 77 9.84 -53.88 -17.56
C GLY A 77 9.17 -54.50 -16.33
N PRO A 78 9.83 -54.54 -15.16
CA PRO A 78 9.20 -54.93 -13.91
C PRO A 78 8.14 -53.91 -13.49
N ALA A 79 7.19 -54.38 -12.66
CA ALA A 79 5.99 -53.64 -12.27
C ALA A 79 6.28 -52.21 -11.81
N GLY A 80 5.48 -51.26 -12.30
CA GLY A 80 5.61 -49.85 -11.96
C GLY A 80 5.57 -49.64 -10.45
N THR A 81 6.60 -48.97 -9.93
CA THR A 81 6.50 -48.28 -8.64
C THR A 81 5.26 -47.40 -8.66
N PRO A 82 4.49 -47.31 -7.56
CA PRO A 82 3.40 -46.35 -7.50
C PRO A 82 3.99 -44.96 -7.67
N THR A 83 3.71 -44.33 -8.81
CA THR A 83 3.99 -42.92 -9.03
C THR A 83 3.40 -42.17 -7.84
N PRO A 84 4.16 -41.28 -7.15
CA PRO A 84 3.53 -40.43 -6.16
C PRO A 84 2.43 -39.65 -6.87
N SER A 85 1.18 -39.97 -6.56
CA SER A 85 0.04 -39.18 -7.01
C SER A 85 0.29 -37.76 -6.52
N VAL A 86 0.62 -36.86 -7.45
CA VAL A 86 0.73 -35.45 -7.15
C VAL A 86 -0.67 -34.99 -6.80
N SER A 87 -0.96 -35.00 -5.50
CA SER A 87 -2.17 -34.43 -4.95
C SER A 87 -2.19 -32.97 -5.38
N PRO A 88 -3.24 -32.47 -6.06
CA PRO A 88 -3.33 -31.08 -6.48
C PRO A 88 -3.65 -30.20 -5.25
N ALA A 89 -2.71 -30.14 -4.31
CA ALA A 89 -2.73 -29.28 -3.14
C ALA A 89 -2.30 -27.85 -3.54
N THR A 90 -3.02 -27.29 -4.49
CA THR A 90 -3.08 -25.86 -4.73
C THR A 90 -4.54 -25.43 -4.58
N ALA A 91 -4.88 -24.89 -3.42
CA ALA A 91 -5.71 -23.69 -3.36
C ALA A 91 -4.71 -22.53 -3.57
N ALA A 92 -4.24 -22.23 -4.78
CA ALA A 92 -5.02 -21.78 -5.93
C ALA A 92 -6.08 -20.77 -5.49
N CYS A 93 -5.70 -19.48 -5.52
CA CYS A 93 -6.66 -18.40 -5.39
C CYS A 93 -7.83 -18.61 -6.37
N THR A 94 -9.04 -18.24 -6.00
CA THR A 94 -10.13 -18.08 -6.98
C THR A 94 -10.12 -16.67 -7.53
N LEU A 95 -10.48 -16.51 -8.82
CA LEU A 95 -10.72 -15.22 -9.47
C LEU A 95 -12.21 -15.04 -9.70
N GLU A 96 -12.77 -13.93 -9.23
CA GLU A 96 -14.18 -13.60 -9.41
C GLU A 96 -14.34 -12.16 -9.91
N ARG A 97 -15.46 -11.88 -10.60
CA ARG A 97 -15.77 -10.57 -11.16
C ARG A 97 -16.67 -9.80 -10.20
N LEU A 98 -16.34 -8.54 -9.94
CA LEU A 98 -17.15 -7.66 -9.10
C LEU A 98 -18.33 -7.10 -9.92
N PRO A 99 -19.54 -6.99 -9.33
CA PRO A 99 -20.72 -6.51 -10.03
C PRO A 99 -20.65 -5.01 -10.31
N LEU A 100 -21.18 -4.59 -11.47
CA LEU A 100 -21.36 -3.19 -11.85
C LEU A 100 -22.86 -2.85 -11.99
N PRO A 101 -23.25 -1.56 -11.93
CA PRO A 101 -24.63 -1.16 -12.21
C PRO A 101 -25.07 -1.51 -13.63
N SER A 102 -26.39 -1.63 -13.82
CA SER A 102 -26.95 -1.68 -15.17
C SER A 102 -26.56 -0.43 -15.98
N GLY A 103 -26.27 -0.62 -17.26
CA GLY A 103 -25.78 0.41 -18.17
C GLY A 103 -24.30 0.79 -18.02
N ALA A 104 -23.55 0.18 -17.08
CA ALA A 104 -22.11 0.40 -16.97
C ALA A 104 -21.35 -0.24 -18.16
N THR A 105 -20.43 0.50 -18.76
CA THR A 105 -19.62 0.05 -19.91
C THR A 105 -18.26 -0.53 -19.49
N SER A 106 -17.68 -0.01 -18.41
CA SER A 106 -16.44 -0.50 -17.82
C SER A 106 -16.40 -0.17 -16.33
N GLY A 107 -15.44 -0.75 -15.61
CA GLY A 107 -15.09 -0.33 -14.25
C GLY A 107 -13.77 -0.92 -13.77
N ALA A 108 -13.23 -0.33 -12.71
CA ALA A 108 -11.95 -0.68 -12.12
C ALA A 108 -11.97 -0.53 -10.59
N VAL A 109 -11.26 -1.41 -9.90
CA VAL A 109 -10.89 -1.20 -8.49
C VAL A 109 -9.63 -0.34 -8.44
N LEU A 110 -9.63 0.70 -7.61
CA LEU A 110 -8.50 1.62 -7.40
C LEU A 110 -7.81 1.40 -6.05
N ALA A 111 -8.54 1.00 -5.02
CA ALA A 111 -8.01 0.71 -3.69
C ALA A 111 -8.94 -0.23 -2.89
N GLY A 112 -8.50 -0.65 -1.71
CA GLY A 112 -9.25 -1.53 -0.83
C GLY A 112 -8.77 -1.47 0.61
N SER A 113 -9.69 -1.77 1.54
CA SER A 113 -9.45 -1.65 2.97
C SER A 113 -8.51 -2.74 3.50
N PRO A 114 -7.80 -2.48 4.61
CA PRO A 114 -6.86 -3.43 5.23
C PRO A 114 -7.43 -4.83 5.53
N ASN A 115 -8.71 -4.94 5.86
CA ASN A 115 -9.41 -6.21 6.09
C ASN A 115 -9.97 -6.88 4.81
N GLY A 116 -9.73 -6.28 3.63
CA GLY A 116 -10.21 -6.75 2.33
C GLY A 116 -11.73 -6.80 2.19
N ARG A 117 -12.50 -6.16 3.07
CA ARG A 117 -13.97 -6.14 3.00
C ARG A 117 -14.51 -5.02 2.16
N HIS A 118 -13.88 -3.85 2.18
CA HIS A 118 -14.27 -2.70 1.38
C HIS A 118 -13.31 -2.55 0.20
N LEU A 119 -13.85 -2.36 -1.00
CA LEU A 119 -13.09 -2.03 -2.21
C LEU A 119 -13.71 -0.78 -2.82
N VAL A 120 -12.91 0.09 -3.41
CA VAL A 120 -13.39 1.30 -4.09
C VAL A 120 -12.73 1.50 -5.44
N GLY A 121 -13.39 2.28 -6.29
CA GLY A 121 -12.84 2.70 -7.57
C GLY A 121 -13.83 3.49 -8.39
N SER A 122 -13.88 3.22 -9.69
CA SER A 122 -14.80 3.91 -10.60
C SER A 122 -15.42 2.98 -11.65
N PHE A 123 -16.50 3.46 -12.26
CA PHE A 123 -17.14 2.84 -13.42
C PHE A 123 -17.62 3.88 -14.43
N GLN A 124 -17.74 3.47 -15.69
CA GLN A 124 -18.17 4.34 -16.79
C GLN A 124 -19.63 4.09 -17.16
N ARG A 125 -20.31 5.16 -17.60
CA ARG A 125 -21.60 5.09 -18.32
C ARG A 125 -21.56 6.03 -19.53
N PRO A 126 -22.42 5.84 -20.55
CA PRO A 126 -22.50 6.77 -21.67
C PRO A 126 -22.69 8.21 -21.18
N GLY A 127 -21.73 9.10 -21.53
CA GLY A 127 -21.73 10.50 -21.13
C GLY A 127 -21.02 10.84 -19.80
N ILE A 128 -20.61 9.87 -18.97
CA ILE A 128 -19.88 10.12 -17.72
C ILE A 128 -18.65 9.19 -17.61
N ALA A 129 -17.46 9.79 -17.51
CA ALA A 129 -16.19 9.07 -17.57
C ALA A 129 -15.81 8.35 -16.26
N ASN A 130 -16.19 8.89 -15.10
CA ASN A 130 -16.01 8.22 -13.81
C ASN A 130 -17.23 8.44 -12.92
N LEU A 131 -17.83 7.35 -12.44
CA LEU A 131 -18.74 7.37 -11.31
C LEU A 131 -18.11 6.57 -10.16
N PRO A 132 -18.15 7.05 -8.91
CA PRO A 132 -17.58 6.33 -7.77
C PRO A 132 -18.23 4.95 -7.56
N ALA A 133 -17.39 3.92 -7.44
CA ALA A 133 -17.81 2.57 -7.08
C ALA A 133 -17.34 2.22 -5.66
N TRP A 134 -18.19 1.52 -4.90
CA TRP A 134 -17.87 0.97 -3.59
C TRP A 134 -18.44 -0.43 -3.48
N TRP A 135 -17.59 -1.43 -3.23
CA TRP A 135 -18.01 -2.81 -2.97
C TRP A 135 -17.75 -3.15 -1.51
N VAL A 136 -18.70 -3.84 -0.89
CA VAL A 136 -18.59 -4.35 0.49
C VAL A 136 -18.87 -5.85 0.46
N ASP A 137 -17.87 -6.64 0.84
CA ASP A 137 -17.86 -8.11 0.75
C ASP A 137 -18.37 -8.61 -0.62
N GLY A 138 -17.79 -8.05 -1.70
CA GLY A 138 -18.10 -8.35 -3.10
C GLY A 138 -19.37 -7.71 -3.66
N ARG A 139 -20.18 -7.01 -2.84
CA ARG A 139 -21.49 -6.47 -3.24
C ARG A 139 -21.41 -4.95 -3.44
N LEU A 140 -21.84 -4.47 -4.61
CA LEU A 140 -21.84 -3.04 -4.91
C LEU A 140 -22.80 -2.27 -3.97
N ARG A 141 -22.34 -1.10 -3.52
CA ARG A 141 -23.04 -0.12 -2.70
C ARG A 141 -23.05 1.22 -3.44
N GLN A 142 -24.05 2.05 -3.15
CA GLN A 142 -24.17 3.38 -3.74
C GLN A 142 -23.37 4.41 -2.92
N ILE A 143 -22.59 5.24 -3.61
CA ILE A 143 -22.14 6.55 -3.14
C ILE A 143 -23.05 7.58 -3.86
N PRO A 144 -23.66 8.55 -3.17
CA PRO A 144 -24.60 9.51 -3.77
C PRO A 144 -23.86 10.64 -4.50
N VAL A 145 -23.07 10.30 -5.51
CA VAL A 145 -22.33 11.21 -6.38
C VAL A 145 -22.65 10.86 -7.83
N GLU A 146 -23.35 11.76 -8.52
CA GLU A 146 -23.85 11.56 -9.89
C GLU A 146 -23.11 12.42 -10.94
N ALA A 147 -21.92 12.92 -10.58
CA ALA A 147 -21.02 13.70 -11.43
C ALA A 147 -19.71 12.92 -11.68
N ASP A 148 -18.89 13.41 -12.62
CA ASP A 148 -17.60 12.79 -12.98
C ASP A 148 -16.62 12.84 -11.80
N ALA A 149 -16.50 11.74 -11.05
CA ALA A 149 -15.86 11.68 -9.75
C ALA A 149 -15.22 10.32 -9.47
N MET A 150 -14.24 10.29 -8.57
CA MET A 150 -13.45 9.10 -8.25
C MET A 150 -13.49 8.80 -6.75
N ALA A 151 -13.81 7.56 -6.37
CA ALA A 151 -13.45 7.05 -5.04
C ALA A 151 -12.01 6.53 -5.10
N ARG A 152 -11.11 7.13 -4.33
CA ARG A 152 -9.66 6.84 -4.37
C ARG A 152 -9.20 5.83 -3.33
N ASP A 153 -9.73 5.91 -2.11
CA ASP A 153 -9.30 5.04 -1.00
C ASP A 153 -10.42 4.76 0.02
N VAL A 154 -10.27 3.72 0.83
CA VAL A 154 -11.25 3.28 1.83
C VAL A 154 -10.61 2.59 3.04
N ASN A 155 -11.04 2.95 4.24
CA ASN A 155 -10.55 2.31 5.47
C ASN A 155 -11.48 1.18 5.97
N ASP A 156 -11.08 0.51 7.05
CA ASP A 156 -11.79 -0.64 7.63
C ASP A 156 -13.16 -0.31 8.27
N SER A 157 -13.47 0.97 8.55
CA SER A 157 -14.83 1.38 8.95
C SER A 157 -15.75 1.61 7.76
N GLY A 158 -15.23 1.50 6.53
CA GLY A 158 -15.97 1.78 5.30
C GLY A 158 -16.07 3.28 4.98
N THR A 159 -15.23 4.12 5.58
CA THR A 159 -15.11 5.53 5.16
C THR A 159 -14.38 5.60 3.83
N VAL A 160 -15.04 6.11 2.81
CA VAL A 160 -14.49 6.26 1.45
C VAL A 160 -14.04 7.71 1.24
N VAL A 161 -12.92 7.93 0.55
CA VAL A 161 -12.46 9.27 0.17
C VAL A 161 -12.27 9.40 -1.33
N GLY A 162 -12.34 10.63 -1.83
CA GLY A 162 -12.23 10.91 -3.25
C GLY A 162 -12.26 12.39 -3.60
N ASP A 163 -12.51 12.64 -4.88
CA ASP A 163 -12.65 13.98 -5.46
C ASP A 163 -13.63 13.98 -6.64
N GLY A 164 -14.10 15.17 -7.00
CA GLY A 164 -15.03 15.41 -8.09
C GLY A 164 -15.59 16.84 -8.04
N PRO A 165 -16.51 17.20 -8.95
CA PRO A 165 -17.19 18.50 -8.93
C PRO A 165 -17.90 18.76 -7.59
N GLY A 166 -17.40 19.75 -6.86
CA GLY A 166 -18.00 20.27 -5.64
C GLY A 166 -19.21 21.17 -5.90
N PRO A 167 -19.81 21.75 -4.84
CA PRO A 167 -21.00 22.59 -4.96
C PRO A 167 -20.82 23.85 -5.81
N ASP A 168 -19.59 24.30 -6.04
CA ASP A 168 -19.24 25.43 -6.91
C ASP A 168 -18.80 25.00 -8.33
N GLY A 169 -18.91 23.71 -8.65
CA GLY A 169 -18.52 23.11 -9.93
C GLY A 169 -17.02 22.85 -10.10
N LYS A 170 -16.16 23.23 -9.14
CA LYS A 170 -14.71 22.96 -9.20
C LYS A 170 -14.37 21.60 -8.62
N SER A 171 -13.20 21.05 -8.96
CA SER A 171 -12.73 19.81 -8.32
C SER A 171 -12.46 20.03 -6.84
N ALA A 172 -13.23 19.33 -5.99
CA ALA A 172 -13.17 19.39 -4.55
C ALA A 172 -12.96 17.99 -3.95
N PRO A 173 -12.17 17.86 -2.88
CA PRO A 173 -12.00 16.62 -2.16
C PRO A 173 -13.20 16.33 -1.27
N TRP A 174 -13.56 15.06 -1.12
CA TRP A 174 -14.69 14.62 -0.30
C TRP A 174 -14.38 13.34 0.48
N ALA A 175 -15.11 13.16 1.58
CA ALA A 175 -15.20 11.93 2.35
C ALA A 175 -16.66 11.47 2.41
N TYR A 176 -16.90 10.16 2.34
CA TYR A 176 -18.20 9.54 2.54
C TYR A 176 -18.14 8.73 3.84
N VAL A 177 -18.77 9.28 4.88
CA VAL A 177 -18.70 8.80 6.27
C VAL A 177 -20.12 8.53 6.76
N ASP A 178 -20.39 7.35 7.34
CA ASP A 178 -21.68 7.00 7.94
C ASP A 178 -22.92 7.31 7.07
N GLY A 179 -22.79 7.10 5.77
CA GLY A 179 -23.84 7.34 4.76
C GLY A 179 -23.97 8.80 4.30
N LYS A 180 -23.09 9.71 4.71
CA LYS A 180 -23.11 11.14 4.40
C LYS A 180 -21.89 11.54 3.57
N LEU A 181 -22.12 12.33 2.52
CA LEU A 181 -21.05 12.98 1.76
C LEU A 181 -20.64 14.28 2.47
N VAL A 182 -19.35 14.42 2.76
CA VAL A 182 -18.74 15.56 3.44
C VAL A 182 -17.66 16.14 2.53
N TRP A 183 -17.80 17.39 2.14
CA TRP A 183 -16.76 18.11 1.39
C TRP A 183 -15.62 18.52 2.32
N LEU A 184 -14.40 18.19 1.95
CA LEU A 184 -13.20 18.51 2.74
C LEU A 184 -12.75 19.95 2.41
N PRO A 185 -12.43 20.79 3.41
CA PRO A 185 -12.21 22.21 3.20
C PRO A 185 -10.93 22.48 2.40
N LEU A 186 -10.98 23.52 1.58
CA LEU A 186 -9.83 24.13 0.95
C LEU A 186 -9.41 25.37 1.77
N PRO A 187 -8.17 25.45 2.29
CA PRO A 187 -7.69 26.66 2.95
C PRO A 187 -7.68 27.87 1.99
N PRO A 188 -7.65 29.11 2.53
CA PRO A 188 -7.52 30.31 1.71
C PRO A 188 -6.30 30.25 0.78
N GLY A 189 -6.49 30.59 -0.50
CA GLY A 189 -5.44 30.58 -1.52
C GLY A 189 -5.39 29.31 -2.38
N PHE A 190 -6.12 28.25 -2.04
CA PHE A 190 -6.25 27.04 -2.86
C PHE A 190 -7.57 27.02 -3.63
N THR A 191 -7.54 26.49 -4.85
CA THR A 191 -8.69 26.53 -5.79
C THR A 191 -9.30 25.18 -6.11
N SER A 192 -8.62 24.10 -5.72
CA SER A 192 -9.05 22.71 -5.87
C SER A 192 -8.33 21.83 -4.86
N GLY A 193 -8.77 20.58 -4.70
CA GLY A 193 -8.06 19.59 -3.91
C GLY A 193 -8.45 18.15 -4.26
N THR A 194 -7.59 17.22 -3.90
CA THR A 194 -7.77 15.79 -4.16
C THR A 194 -7.40 14.99 -2.92
N ALA A 195 -8.30 14.13 -2.45
CA ALA A 195 -8.05 13.19 -1.36
C ALA A 195 -7.52 11.86 -1.92
N HIS A 196 -6.27 11.52 -1.60
CA HIS A 196 -5.57 10.37 -2.18
C HIS A 196 -5.57 9.12 -1.30
N GLY A 197 -5.56 9.26 0.03
CA GLY A 197 -5.54 8.12 0.95
C GLY A 197 -6.10 8.42 2.34
N ILE A 198 -6.49 7.38 3.08
CA ILE A 198 -7.15 7.46 4.40
C ILE A 198 -6.62 6.39 5.39
N ASN A 199 -6.46 6.75 6.66
CA ASN A 199 -6.08 5.78 7.71
C ASN A 199 -7.27 5.28 8.55
N ALA A 200 -7.01 4.35 9.49
CA ALA A 200 -8.01 3.78 10.39
C ALA A 200 -8.66 4.78 11.37
N ARG A 201 -8.09 5.99 11.57
CA ARG A 201 -8.73 7.07 12.35
C ARG A 201 -9.69 7.93 11.53
N GLY A 202 -9.63 7.84 10.20
CA GLY A 202 -10.31 8.78 9.32
C GLY A 202 -9.53 10.08 9.08
N ASP A 203 -8.23 10.10 9.36
CA ASP A 203 -7.34 11.13 8.81
C ASP A 203 -7.15 10.85 7.32
N VAL A 204 -7.32 11.87 6.48
CA VAL A 204 -7.25 11.78 5.03
C VAL A 204 -6.08 12.62 4.55
N VAL A 205 -5.33 12.16 3.54
CA VAL A 205 -4.22 12.94 2.98
C VAL A 205 -4.41 13.20 1.50
N GLY A 206 -3.79 14.27 1.02
CA GLY A 206 -3.69 14.48 -0.40
C GLY A 206 -2.97 15.76 -0.83
N SER A 207 -3.53 16.40 -1.85
CA SER A 207 -2.95 17.58 -2.50
C SER A 207 -3.98 18.71 -2.67
N LEU A 208 -3.55 19.94 -2.44
CA LEU A 208 -4.29 21.16 -2.72
C LEU A 208 -3.71 21.85 -3.96
N GLY A 209 -4.56 22.18 -4.92
CA GLY A 209 -4.20 22.90 -6.13
C GLY A 209 -4.01 24.38 -5.86
N GLY A 210 -2.82 24.91 -6.13
CA GLY A 210 -2.43 26.28 -5.81
C GLY A 210 -1.21 26.76 -6.58
N LYS A 211 -0.60 27.86 -6.11
CA LYS A 211 0.67 28.38 -6.63
C LYS A 211 1.61 28.67 -5.45
N PRO A 212 2.37 27.68 -4.97
CA PRO A 212 2.52 26.30 -5.47
C PRO A 212 1.51 25.33 -4.82
N ASP A 213 1.41 24.11 -5.36
CA ASP A 213 0.64 23.02 -4.75
C ASP A 213 1.16 22.64 -3.36
N ARG A 214 0.28 22.12 -2.51
CA ARG A 214 0.62 21.71 -1.13
C ARG A 214 0.09 20.32 -0.77
N ALA A 215 0.91 19.60 -0.02
CA ALA A 215 0.50 18.39 0.69
C ALA A 215 -0.33 18.78 1.93
N VAL A 216 -1.37 18.01 2.22
CA VAL A 216 -2.34 18.31 3.28
C VAL A 216 -2.80 17.04 3.99
N VAL A 217 -3.13 17.17 5.27
CA VAL A 217 -3.90 16.19 6.05
C VAL A 217 -5.24 16.83 6.40
N TRP A 218 -6.35 16.22 5.99
CA TRP A 218 -7.67 16.52 6.52
C TRP A 218 -7.97 15.64 7.73
N ARG A 219 -8.30 16.27 8.86
CA ARG A 219 -8.58 15.58 10.13
C ARG A 219 -10.02 15.85 10.58
N ASP A 220 -10.55 14.99 11.45
CA ASP A 220 -11.91 15.03 12.02
C ASP A 220 -13.02 15.04 10.93
N THR A 221 -12.81 14.25 9.88
CA THR A 221 -13.62 14.20 8.65
C THR A 221 -15.08 13.79 8.86
N SER A 222 -15.42 13.20 10.01
CA SER A 222 -16.77 12.79 10.39
C SER A 222 -17.61 13.88 11.07
N THR A 223 -16.99 14.97 11.55
CA THR A 223 -17.65 15.96 12.42
C THR A 223 -17.39 17.41 11.99
N SER A 224 -16.13 17.84 12.00
CA SER A 224 -15.72 19.20 11.65
C SER A 224 -14.38 19.13 10.94
N PRO A 225 -14.37 18.79 9.63
CA PRO A 225 -13.14 18.58 8.91
C PRO A 225 -12.25 19.83 8.94
N ARG A 226 -10.98 19.68 9.30
CA ARG A 226 -9.95 20.73 9.20
C ARG A 226 -8.89 20.32 8.18
N ALA A 227 -8.24 21.28 7.53
CA ALA A 227 -7.15 21.05 6.59
C ALA A 227 -5.83 21.55 7.18
N ASP A 228 -4.93 20.62 7.50
CA ASP A 228 -3.63 20.89 8.11
C ASP A 228 -2.53 20.72 7.04
N LEU A 229 -1.83 21.81 6.69
CA LEU A 229 -0.79 21.80 5.66
C LEU A 229 0.49 21.10 6.16
N LEU A 230 1.09 20.25 5.33
CA LEU A 230 2.37 19.60 5.63
C LEU A 230 3.54 20.50 5.22
N SER A 231 4.62 20.48 6.00
CA SER A 231 5.82 21.31 5.75
C SER A 231 6.50 20.93 4.44
N ALA A 232 6.68 21.89 3.52
CA ALA A 232 7.28 21.66 2.21
C ALA A 232 8.09 22.86 1.73
N PRO A 233 9.15 22.66 0.90
CA PRO A 233 9.86 23.75 0.23
C PRO A 233 8.99 24.53 -0.76
N GLU A 234 9.51 25.67 -1.23
CA GLU A 234 8.81 26.58 -2.14
C GLU A 234 8.34 25.96 -3.46
N ALA A 235 9.00 24.90 -3.95
CA ALA A 235 8.58 24.22 -5.18
C ALA A 235 7.22 23.49 -5.07
N GLY A 236 6.76 23.22 -3.85
CA GLY A 236 5.50 22.53 -3.58
C GLY A 236 5.64 21.03 -3.33
N ALA A 237 4.53 20.43 -2.91
CA ALA A 237 4.48 19.03 -2.52
C ALA A 237 3.08 18.44 -2.69
N TYR A 238 2.99 17.11 -2.66
CA TYR A 238 1.74 16.35 -2.60
C TYR A 238 1.92 15.14 -1.67
N ALA A 239 0.87 14.78 -0.93
CA ALA A 239 0.79 13.52 -0.19
C ALA A 239 -0.05 12.50 -0.97
N ILE A 240 0.25 11.20 -0.85
CA ILE A 240 -0.48 10.12 -1.54
C ILE A 240 -1.03 9.04 -0.61
N GLY A 241 -0.53 8.94 0.62
CA GLY A 241 -0.94 7.89 1.55
C GLY A 241 -0.44 8.15 2.97
N ILE A 242 -1.14 7.57 3.94
CA ILE A 242 -0.93 7.78 5.37
C ILE A 242 -1.03 6.44 6.12
N SER A 243 -0.13 6.21 7.07
CA SER A 243 -0.18 5.04 7.94
C SER A 243 -1.16 5.23 9.11
N ASP A 244 -1.52 4.13 9.76
CA ASP A 244 -2.27 4.15 11.02
C ASP A 244 -1.45 4.76 12.18
N SER A 245 -0.12 4.92 12.04
CA SER A 245 0.73 5.71 12.95
C SER A 245 0.78 7.21 12.63
N GLY A 246 0.14 7.66 11.55
CA GLY A 246 0.14 9.08 11.12
C GLY A 246 1.33 9.50 10.27
N VAL A 247 2.21 8.56 9.86
CA VAL A 247 3.29 8.84 8.91
C VAL A 247 2.68 9.01 7.52
N VAL A 248 3.00 10.12 6.86
CA VAL A 248 2.52 10.45 5.51
C VAL A 248 3.65 10.24 4.51
N ILE A 249 3.32 9.80 3.30
CA ILE A 249 4.26 9.72 2.17
C ILE A 249 3.75 10.50 0.96
N GLY A 250 4.69 10.92 0.11
CA GLY A 250 4.39 11.61 -1.14
C GLY A 250 5.64 12.10 -1.83
N GLY A 251 5.54 13.26 -2.49
CA GLY A 251 6.66 13.85 -3.23
C GLY A 251 6.79 15.35 -3.00
N LEU A 252 8.02 15.83 -3.07
CA LEU A 252 8.34 17.25 -3.26
C LEU A 252 8.62 17.50 -4.74
N PHE A 253 8.07 18.56 -5.33
CA PHE A 253 8.40 18.91 -6.71
C PHE A 253 9.83 19.45 -6.81
N ASP A 254 10.58 19.01 -7.82
CA ASP A 254 11.95 19.46 -8.03
C ASP A 254 11.95 20.82 -8.78
N ALA A 255 12.44 21.88 -8.13
CA ALA A 255 12.57 23.19 -8.76
C ALA A 255 13.38 23.11 -10.08
N GLY A 256 12.76 23.54 -11.19
CA GLY A 256 13.39 23.51 -12.52
C GLY A 256 13.32 22.17 -13.26
N ARG A 257 12.69 21.12 -12.70
CA ARG A 257 12.44 19.84 -13.40
C ARG A 257 10.95 19.51 -13.43
N SER A 258 10.26 19.98 -14.47
CA SER A 258 8.84 19.68 -14.68
C SER A 258 8.56 18.18 -14.63
N GLY A 259 7.64 17.76 -13.76
CA GLY A 259 7.25 16.36 -13.57
C GLY A 259 8.22 15.47 -12.79
N SER A 260 9.33 16.01 -12.27
CA SER A 260 10.22 15.29 -11.33
C SER A 260 9.82 15.59 -9.89
N ALA A 261 9.76 14.55 -9.06
CA ALA A 261 9.50 14.69 -7.63
C ALA A 261 10.46 13.82 -6.81
N THR A 262 11.01 14.39 -5.75
CA THR A 262 11.81 13.67 -4.76
C THR A 262 10.87 12.91 -3.81
N PRO A 263 11.03 11.59 -3.61
CA PRO A 263 10.17 10.81 -2.73
C PRO A 263 10.40 11.23 -1.27
N TYR A 264 9.30 11.48 -0.56
CA TYR A 264 9.34 12.19 0.71
C TYR A 264 8.38 11.57 1.72
N ARG A 265 8.72 11.70 3.01
CA ARG A 265 7.85 11.33 4.13
C ARG A 265 7.68 12.51 5.08
N TRP A 266 6.53 12.56 5.74
CA TRP A 266 6.29 13.39 6.90
C TRP A 266 5.96 12.49 8.09
N ASP A 267 6.45 12.83 9.28
CA ASP A 267 5.98 12.20 10.51
C ASP A 267 4.61 12.75 10.95
N ALA A 268 4.08 12.24 12.08
CA ALA A 268 2.77 12.63 12.59
C ALA A 268 2.68 14.12 12.99
N ASP A 269 3.82 14.75 13.30
CA ASP A 269 3.95 16.18 13.63
C ASP A 269 4.14 17.04 12.37
N GLY A 270 4.11 16.42 11.18
CA GLY A 270 4.24 17.09 9.89
C GLY A 270 5.67 17.49 9.51
N GLN A 271 6.69 16.99 10.23
CA GLN A 271 8.08 17.26 9.91
C GLN A 271 8.58 16.33 8.79
N GLY A 272 9.29 16.91 7.84
CA GLY A 272 9.60 16.29 6.56
C GLY A 272 11.01 15.69 6.46
N ALA A 273 11.13 14.54 5.81
CA ALA A 273 12.41 13.96 5.42
C ALA A 273 12.34 13.25 4.05
N ALA A 274 13.40 13.37 3.25
CA ALA A 274 13.51 12.60 2.02
C ALA A 274 13.59 11.10 2.33
N LEU A 275 12.96 10.28 1.49
CA LEU A 275 13.13 8.84 1.54
C LEU A 275 14.47 8.47 0.91
N PRO A 276 15.23 7.54 1.52
CA PRO A 276 16.51 7.11 0.98
C PRO A 276 16.30 6.43 -0.38
N LEU A 277 17.19 6.70 -1.33
CA LEU A 277 17.22 5.98 -2.60
C LEU A 277 18.21 4.81 -2.50
N PRO A 278 17.89 3.63 -3.10
CA PRO A 278 18.84 2.54 -3.20
C PRO A 278 20.14 2.93 -3.91
N ALA A 279 21.21 2.14 -3.70
CA ALA A 279 22.50 2.41 -4.32
C ALA A 279 22.40 2.39 -5.86
N GLY A 280 22.94 3.44 -6.49
CA GLY A 280 22.98 3.55 -7.95
C GLY A 280 21.66 4.01 -8.62
N VAL A 281 20.70 4.55 -7.89
CA VAL A 281 19.54 5.28 -8.44
C VAL A 281 19.47 6.69 -7.86
N ASP A 282 18.92 7.63 -8.63
CA ASP A 282 18.88 9.07 -8.33
C ASP A 282 17.49 9.70 -8.51
N ARG A 283 16.50 8.90 -8.93
CA ARG A 283 15.07 9.26 -8.96
C ARG A 283 14.25 8.18 -8.28
N GLY A 284 13.19 8.57 -7.59
CA GLY A 284 12.22 7.65 -7.02
C GLY A 284 10.82 8.25 -6.96
N SER A 285 9.81 7.41 -6.85
CA SER A 285 8.42 7.81 -6.69
C SER A 285 7.70 6.78 -5.83
N VAL A 286 7.14 7.21 -4.70
CA VAL A 286 6.28 6.36 -3.87
C VAL A 286 4.91 6.18 -4.53
N ARG A 287 4.26 5.04 -4.26
CA ARG A 287 2.91 4.72 -4.74
C ARG A 287 1.91 4.39 -3.63
N GLY A 288 2.38 3.91 -2.47
CA GLY A 288 1.50 3.60 -1.33
C GLY A 288 2.28 3.24 -0.07
N ILE A 289 1.57 3.23 1.06
CA ILE A 289 2.07 2.93 2.40
C ILE A 289 1.10 1.99 3.11
N ARG A 290 1.63 1.01 3.84
CA ARG A 290 0.85 0.16 4.73
C ARG A 290 1.71 -0.28 5.93
N GLY A 291 1.25 0.00 7.15
CA GLY A 291 2.07 -0.17 8.35
C GLY A 291 3.37 0.63 8.26
N ASN A 292 4.51 -0.05 8.49
CA ASN A 292 5.86 0.55 8.40
C ASN A 292 6.49 0.42 6.99
N TRP A 293 5.74 -0.04 5.98
CA TRP A 293 6.22 -0.25 4.62
C TRP A 293 5.67 0.82 3.67
N ALA A 294 6.55 1.45 2.89
CA ALA A 294 6.14 2.16 1.68
C ALA A 294 6.69 1.44 0.43
N HIS A 295 5.98 1.53 -0.69
CA HIS A 295 6.37 0.90 -1.95
C HIS A 295 6.21 1.87 -3.12
N GLY A 296 6.93 1.62 -4.20
CA GLY A 296 6.95 2.47 -5.38
C GLY A 296 8.15 2.17 -6.26
N THR A 297 8.58 3.12 -7.09
CA THR A 297 9.61 2.89 -8.12
C THR A 297 10.85 3.74 -7.90
N ALA A 298 11.98 3.29 -8.45
CA ALA A 298 13.19 4.09 -8.62
C ALA A 298 13.84 3.88 -9.99
N ALA A 299 14.63 4.85 -10.43
CA ALA A 299 15.30 4.84 -11.72
C ALA A 299 16.63 5.60 -11.68
N LYS A 300 17.48 5.35 -12.68
CA LYS A 300 18.63 6.20 -13.01
C LYS A 300 18.18 7.33 -13.94
N SER A 301 18.67 8.54 -13.72
CA SER A 301 18.63 9.62 -14.68
C SER A 301 19.79 9.46 -15.65
N ASN A 302 19.48 9.42 -16.95
CA ASN A 302 20.46 9.18 -18.00
C ASN A 302 21.13 10.49 -18.45
N GLY A 303 21.34 11.44 -17.53
CA GLY A 303 21.76 12.82 -17.81
C GLY A 303 20.74 13.70 -18.54
N VAL A 304 19.71 13.11 -19.17
CA VAL A 304 18.65 13.83 -19.89
C VAL A 304 17.52 14.22 -18.92
N PRO A 305 17.14 15.52 -18.83
CA PRO A 305 16.14 15.97 -17.85
C PRO A 305 14.77 15.29 -17.98
N ALA A 306 14.30 15.02 -19.20
CA ALA A 306 12.89 14.69 -19.48
C ALA A 306 12.52 13.20 -19.57
N LEU A 307 13.48 12.28 -19.76
CA LEU A 307 13.18 10.86 -20.01
C LEU A 307 14.14 9.94 -19.23
N GLY A 308 13.65 9.36 -18.14
CA GLY A 308 14.27 8.16 -17.56
C GLY A 308 13.94 6.98 -18.47
N THR A 309 14.86 6.61 -19.38
CA THR A 309 14.62 5.54 -20.36
C THR A 309 14.99 4.14 -19.86
N GLY A 310 15.58 4.02 -18.67
CA GLY A 310 15.67 2.75 -17.96
C GLY A 310 14.31 2.36 -17.37
N PRO A 311 13.96 1.06 -17.34
CA PRO A 311 12.70 0.64 -16.73
C PRO A 311 12.68 1.00 -15.23
N PRO A 312 11.54 1.50 -14.70
CA PRO A 312 11.42 1.75 -13.27
C PRO A 312 11.58 0.43 -12.51
N MET A 313 12.54 0.38 -11.59
CA MET A 313 12.74 -0.73 -10.68
C MET A 313 11.77 -0.60 -9.49
N PRO A 314 11.08 -1.65 -9.05
CA PRO A 314 10.28 -1.58 -7.84
C PRO A 314 11.19 -1.44 -6.62
N VAL A 315 10.77 -0.64 -5.66
CA VAL A 315 11.45 -0.38 -4.40
C VAL A 315 10.48 -0.56 -3.25
N LEU A 316 10.98 -1.20 -2.19
CA LEU A 316 10.32 -1.31 -0.90
C LEU A 316 11.14 -0.50 0.12
N TRP A 317 10.49 0.44 0.78
CA TRP A 317 11.04 1.26 1.86
C TRP A 317 10.56 0.72 3.21
N ASP A 318 11.51 0.34 4.05
CA ASP A 318 11.30 0.09 5.47
C ASP A 318 11.41 1.43 6.21
N LEU A 319 10.28 2.00 6.63
CA LEU A 319 10.20 3.31 7.25
C LEU A 319 10.69 3.30 8.70
N GLU A 320 10.69 2.14 9.36
CA GLU A 320 11.18 1.95 10.73
C GLU A 320 12.71 1.89 10.76
N LYS A 321 13.33 1.18 9.80
CA LYS A 321 14.80 1.11 9.67
C LYS A 321 15.40 2.26 8.87
N GLY A 322 14.58 3.00 8.11
CA GLY A 322 15.06 4.03 7.19
C GLY A 322 15.89 3.47 6.04
N THR A 323 15.50 2.31 5.49
CA THR A 323 16.22 1.61 4.41
C THR A 323 15.36 1.42 3.18
N ALA A 324 15.98 1.45 1.99
CA ALA A 324 15.31 1.20 0.72
C ALA A 324 15.97 0.01 -0.01
N THR A 325 15.14 -0.91 -0.51
CA THR A 325 15.60 -2.13 -1.18
C THR A 325 14.96 -2.22 -2.56
N ILE A 326 15.77 -2.41 -3.60
CA ILE A 326 15.26 -2.77 -4.93
C ILE A 326 14.69 -4.20 -4.86
N VAL A 327 13.45 -4.35 -5.31
CA VAL A 327 12.80 -5.65 -5.39
C VAL A 327 13.17 -6.28 -6.73
N ASP A 328 13.96 -7.34 -6.68
CA ASP A 328 14.33 -8.10 -7.87
C ASP A 328 13.14 -8.95 -8.38
N GLY A 329 13.03 -9.06 -9.71
CA GLY A 329 11.82 -9.58 -10.37
C GLY A 329 11.56 -9.09 -11.81
N GLY A 330 12.54 -8.49 -12.47
CA GLY A 330 12.41 -8.02 -13.87
C GLY A 330 11.63 -6.71 -14.04
N MET A 331 11.12 -6.45 -15.26
CA MET A 331 10.40 -5.21 -15.59
C MET A 331 8.93 -5.23 -15.12
N VAL A 332 8.73 -5.24 -13.81
CA VAL A 332 7.42 -5.17 -13.16
C VAL A 332 7.14 -3.79 -12.57
N ILE A 333 5.87 -3.39 -12.53
CA ILE A 333 5.41 -2.20 -11.81
C ILE A 333 4.88 -2.67 -10.45
N PRO A 334 5.28 -2.06 -9.31
CA PRO A 334 4.71 -2.40 -8.01
C PRO A 334 3.25 -1.96 -7.96
N GLY A 335 2.35 -2.91 -7.70
CA GLY A 335 0.97 -2.67 -7.29
C GLY A 335 0.91 -2.35 -5.79
N ALA A 336 -0.20 -2.69 -5.13
CA ALA A 336 -0.33 -2.52 -3.68
C ALA A 336 0.58 -3.48 -2.89
N GLY A 337 0.98 -3.06 -1.69
CA GLY A 337 1.68 -3.86 -0.70
C GLY A 337 1.03 -3.71 0.67
N ASN A 338 1.26 -4.66 1.58
CA ASN A 338 0.56 -4.74 2.86
C ASN A 338 1.47 -4.63 4.11
N ALA A 339 0.88 -4.61 5.30
CA ALA A 339 1.62 -4.44 6.56
C ALA A 339 2.64 -5.56 6.85
N ARG A 340 2.52 -6.73 6.19
CA ARG A 340 3.48 -7.84 6.31
C ARG A 340 4.73 -7.67 5.43
N GLY A 341 4.75 -6.67 4.55
CA GLY A 341 5.82 -6.48 3.56
C GLY A 341 5.64 -7.34 2.30
N GLN A 342 4.44 -7.89 2.07
CA GLN A 342 4.08 -8.48 0.78
C GLN A 342 3.85 -7.36 -0.25
N LEU A 343 4.11 -7.64 -1.52
CA LEU A 343 3.99 -6.67 -2.61
C LEU A 343 3.45 -7.34 -3.87
N LEU A 344 2.45 -6.72 -4.50
CA LEU A 344 1.99 -7.09 -5.84
C LEU A 344 2.98 -6.58 -6.89
N LEU A 345 3.35 -7.44 -7.84
CA LEU A 345 4.20 -7.13 -8.98
C LEU A 345 3.40 -7.30 -10.26
N LEU A 346 3.28 -6.24 -11.05
CA LEU A 346 2.47 -6.17 -12.26
C LEU A 346 3.38 -6.26 -13.49
N HIS A 347 3.31 -7.37 -14.24
CA HIS A 347 4.06 -7.54 -15.48
C HIS A 347 3.36 -6.84 -16.65
N ARG A 348 4.13 -6.40 -17.66
CA ARG A 348 3.59 -5.70 -18.85
C ARG A 348 2.59 -6.55 -19.65
N ASP A 349 2.71 -7.88 -19.56
CA ASP A 349 1.85 -8.83 -20.24
C ASP A 349 0.51 -9.07 -19.51
N GLY A 350 0.27 -8.36 -18.40
CA GLY A 350 -0.95 -8.50 -17.60
C GLY A 350 -0.92 -9.67 -16.61
N ILE A 351 0.27 -10.19 -16.30
CA ILE A 351 0.48 -11.18 -15.23
C ILE A 351 0.63 -10.41 -13.91
N VAL A 352 -0.10 -10.85 -12.88
CA VAL A 352 0.05 -10.38 -11.51
C VAL A 352 0.76 -11.45 -10.69
N LEU A 353 1.83 -11.07 -10.01
CA LEU A 353 2.52 -11.90 -9.01
C LEU A 353 2.32 -11.27 -7.64
N LEU A 354 2.09 -12.09 -6.62
CA LEU A 354 2.21 -11.67 -5.22
C LEU A 354 3.56 -12.15 -4.71
N ARG A 355 4.41 -11.20 -4.29
CA ARG A 355 5.71 -11.45 -3.68
C ARG A 355 5.59 -11.46 -2.17
N ASP A 356 6.10 -12.51 -1.54
CA ASP A 356 6.21 -12.64 -0.09
C ASP A 356 7.50 -11.99 0.46
N PRO A 357 7.60 -11.69 1.76
CA PRO A 357 8.74 -10.93 2.31
C PRO A 357 10.09 -11.63 2.11
N ASP A 358 10.11 -12.96 2.10
CA ASP A 358 11.27 -13.82 1.83
C ASP A 358 11.74 -13.79 0.36
N GLY A 359 10.96 -13.17 -0.54
CA GLY A 359 11.24 -13.07 -1.96
C GLY A 359 10.62 -14.16 -2.82
N THR A 360 9.91 -15.13 -2.25
CA THR A 360 9.10 -16.07 -3.02
C THR A 360 7.97 -15.33 -3.75
N GLN A 361 7.54 -15.84 -4.90
CA GLN A 361 6.54 -15.20 -5.75
C GLN A 361 5.52 -16.22 -6.24
N ARG A 362 4.24 -15.90 -6.06
CA ARG A 362 3.12 -16.71 -6.56
C ARG A 362 2.33 -15.97 -7.63
N LYS A 363 2.11 -16.59 -8.78
CA LYS A 363 1.30 -16.05 -9.86
C LYS A 363 -0.19 -16.15 -9.50
N LEU A 364 -0.92 -15.05 -9.63
CA LEU A 364 -2.37 -15.06 -9.48
C LEU A 364 -3.03 -15.67 -10.72
N PRO A 365 -4.16 -16.38 -10.57
CA PRO A 365 -4.89 -16.95 -11.71
C PRO A 365 -5.46 -15.84 -12.59
N GLY A 366 -5.64 -16.14 -13.87
CA GLY A 366 -6.24 -15.27 -14.87
C GLY A 366 -6.79 -16.08 -16.04
N GLU A 367 -7.80 -15.54 -16.70
CA GLU A 367 -8.33 -16.09 -17.95
C GLU A 367 -7.32 -15.86 -19.09
N GLU A 368 -7.22 -16.81 -20.02
CA GLU A 368 -6.32 -16.69 -21.16
C GLU A 368 -6.71 -15.51 -22.08
N GLY A 369 -5.72 -14.79 -22.60
CA GLY A 369 -5.91 -13.58 -23.42
C GLY A 369 -6.28 -12.32 -22.64
N TRP A 370 -6.59 -12.40 -21.34
CA TRP A 370 -6.89 -11.23 -20.50
C TRP A 370 -5.63 -10.66 -19.86
N ARG A 371 -5.60 -9.33 -19.72
CA ARG A 371 -4.57 -8.60 -18.96
C ARG A 371 -5.13 -8.13 -17.64
N TYR A 372 -4.44 -8.44 -16.55
CA TYR A 372 -4.83 -8.09 -15.21
C TYR A 372 -3.92 -7.03 -14.60
N GLY A 373 -4.51 -6.13 -13.83
CA GLY A 373 -3.83 -5.27 -12.87
C GLY A 373 -4.39 -5.50 -11.47
N ALA A 374 -3.59 -5.31 -10.43
CA ALA A 374 -4.02 -5.40 -9.05
C ALA A 374 -3.61 -4.14 -8.27
N SER A 375 -4.56 -3.59 -7.53
CA SER A 375 -4.53 -2.27 -6.90
C SER A 375 -4.89 -2.29 -5.42
N ALA A 376 -5.38 -3.42 -4.90
CA ALA A 376 -5.62 -3.65 -3.48
C ALA A 376 -5.06 -5.01 -3.04
N LEU A 377 -4.50 -5.05 -1.83
CA LEU A 377 -4.01 -6.25 -1.13
C LEU A 377 -4.33 -6.07 0.36
N ASP A 378 -5.05 -7.02 0.96
CA ASP A 378 -5.38 -6.97 2.39
C ASP A 378 -4.19 -7.37 3.28
N ASP A 379 -4.26 -7.03 4.57
CA ASP A 379 -3.16 -7.28 5.52
C ASP A 379 -3.00 -8.78 5.88
N SER A 380 -4.00 -9.63 5.61
CA SER A 380 -3.85 -11.10 5.69
C SER A 380 -3.33 -11.73 4.39
N GLY A 381 -3.21 -10.97 3.30
CA GLY A 381 -2.73 -11.42 1.98
C GLY A 381 -3.62 -12.48 1.30
N ASP A 382 -4.87 -12.59 1.76
CA ASP A 382 -5.86 -13.53 1.28
C ASP A 382 -6.81 -12.88 0.26
N ARG A 383 -6.98 -11.55 0.31
CA ARG A 383 -7.87 -10.81 -0.61
C ARG A 383 -7.07 -9.80 -1.39
N ILE A 384 -7.19 -9.90 -2.71
CA ILE A 384 -6.53 -9.03 -3.68
C ILE A 384 -7.63 -8.49 -4.59
N ALA A 385 -7.53 -7.25 -5.05
CA ALA A 385 -8.48 -6.73 -6.03
C ALA A 385 -7.84 -5.81 -7.05
N GLY A 386 -8.54 -5.61 -8.16
CA GLY A 386 -8.03 -4.88 -9.31
C GLY A 386 -8.97 -4.94 -10.50
N SER A 387 -8.38 -5.08 -11.69
CA SER A 387 -9.12 -5.07 -12.96
C SER A 387 -8.60 -6.14 -13.92
N GLY A 388 -9.52 -6.87 -14.55
CA GLY A 388 -9.26 -7.70 -15.74
C GLY A 388 -9.77 -6.95 -16.97
N GLY A 389 -8.87 -6.34 -17.74
CA GLY A 389 -9.24 -5.38 -18.79
C GLY A 389 -10.15 -4.28 -18.24
N ALA A 390 -11.35 -4.14 -18.82
CA ALA A 390 -12.36 -3.15 -18.46
C ALA A 390 -13.32 -3.58 -17.33
N ARG A 391 -12.99 -4.62 -16.56
CA ARG A 391 -13.88 -5.21 -15.54
C ARG A 391 -13.20 -5.25 -14.16
N PRO A 392 -13.87 -4.84 -13.08
CA PRO A 392 -13.35 -4.97 -11.72
C PRO A 392 -13.39 -6.45 -11.29
N VAL A 393 -12.34 -6.89 -10.60
CA VAL A 393 -12.17 -8.28 -10.15
C VAL A 393 -11.58 -8.35 -8.75
N HIS A 394 -11.83 -9.47 -8.05
CA HIS A 394 -11.08 -9.85 -6.86
C HIS A 394 -10.50 -11.26 -6.98
N TRP A 395 -9.45 -11.51 -6.21
CA TRP A 395 -8.90 -12.83 -5.97
C TRP A 395 -9.03 -13.18 -4.48
N ASN A 396 -9.37 -14.43 -4.20
CA ASN A 396 -9.49 -14.97 -2.84
C ASN A 396 -8.52 -16.15 -2.70
N CYS A 397 -7.44 -15.94 -1.94
CA CYS A 397 -6.23 -16.76 -1.86
C CYS A 397 -6.11 -17.53 -0.52
N ARG A 398 -7.24 -17.90 0.09
CA ARG A 398 -7.23 -18.71 1.31
C ARG A 398 -6.76 -20.14 1.03
N ASP A 399 -5.86 -20.63 1.89
CA ASP A 399 -5.44 -22.04 1.97
C ASP A 399 -6.60 -22.97 2.39
#